data_AF-A0A2V7YZ47-F1
#
_entry.id   AF-A0A2V7YZ47-F1
#
_cell.length_a   1.000
_cell.length_b   1.000
_cell.length_c   1.000
_cell.angle_alpha   90.00
_cell.angle_beta   90.00
_cell.angle_gamma   90.00
#
_symmetry.space_group_name_H-M   'P 1'
#
loop_
_entity.id
_entity.type
_entity.pdbx_description
1 polymer ?
#
loop_
_entity_poly.entity_id
_entity_poly.type
_entity_poly.pdbx_seq_one_letter_code
_entity_poly.pdbx_strand_id
1 'polypeptide(L)'
;MRRRVPAFIAAFVPLFGAGATAFASPPPAPPISGVVRHLEQPIAGALVIFYNLGDTTLTRSRSAPDGTFVLATAPVGVYDLIAYKRGFLPALVRLWHQALPERVSTVEIKLAAASRTPGAASTPSTLWDLRDRLPADVLREIALEEVSDAPVSSLDRIRLDRLIAGELRSVTDVGGDTSLSRTALGVQGGLPNGWKYDLRGEYAAVSDQTVTRDETASGNAAGLALDVATSPADRVRLSTRRHTISFGEDRPASFQTHGVSWSRDGQEGRAESVGARYIEETNLYRATALGTSFFPVASRTWEVNAQYARPVQESPGVSVAMTYRHRESTVGPSGVGSEGAFIPSGPDADLSASTSLRLFPRVEVEGGMVGRYMAGGYGVGPRATLRYDLGNGAIVFVRGLHRVVESGAASSGTVLPRVASIEDNADPASRESYAVGFERRAGNASVRFEVSTQRMDEVVRAFFEGDLLTDFDSVYFFDGNTVRQMQASATHRLTDKVSGSVAVRYGEIRGTIAPDSATSFGISDSDGRFWSARAAVEILPTKTGVAIFVRGVRQALRSPAASHTNDSDKLAISIAQDLSVVGLTPFGSDWKLLLALESARSTASSEREDPASTNRILGGLALAF
;
A
#
# COMPACT_ATOMS: atom_id res chain seq x y z
N MET A 1 -36.71 -40.97 24.72
CA MET A 1 -36.95 -39.50 24.78
C MET A 1 -35.91 -38.80 23.91
N ARG A 2 -36.36 -38.05 22.91
CA ARG A 2 -35.58 -37.45 21.83
C ARG A 2 -34.89 -36.15 22.29
N ARG A 3 -33.59 -35.99 22.03
CA ARG A 3 -32.91 -34.69 22.00
C ARG A 3 -32.60 -34.33 20.55
N ARG A 4 -33.14 -33.20 20.10
CA ARG A 4 -32.95 -32.63 18.76
C ARG A 4 -31.68 -31.80 18.74
N VAL A 5 -30.80 -32.08 17.79
CA VAL A 5 -29.69 -31.22 17.37
C VAL A 5 -30.20 -30.47 16.12
N PRO A 6 -30.16 -29.12 16.06
CA PRO A 6 -30.47 -28.41 14.83
C PRO A 6 -29.26 -28.46 13.90
N ALA A 7 -29.45 -29.13 12.76
CA ALA A 7 -28.60 -29.03 11.59
C ALA A 7 -28.83 -27.66 10.91
N PHE A 8 -27.77 -26.88 10.75
CA PHE A 8 -27.73 -25.72 9.84
C PHE A 8 -26.47 -25.86 8.97
N ILE A 9 -26.59 -26.68 7.92
CA ILE A 9 -25.69 -26.69 6.76
C ILE A 9 -26.62 -26.82 5.56
N ALA A 10 -26.89 -25.71 4.88
CA ALA A 10 -27.28 -25.64 3.46
C ALA A 10 -27.70 -24.21 3.13
N ALA A 11 -26.86 -23.51 2.34
CA ALA A 11 -27.25 -22.58 1.27
C ALA A 11 -26.17 -21.50 1.13
N PHE A 12 -25.17 -21.75 0.29
CA PHE A 12 -24.54 -20.72 -0.54
C PHE A 12 -23.86 -21.40 -1.73
N VAL A 13 -24.63 -21.55 -2.81
CA VAL A 13 -24.12 -21.73 -4.17
C VAL A 13 -24.46 -20.42 -4.91
N PRO A 14 -23.51 -19.77 -5.59
CA PRO A 14 -23.77 -18.51 -6.28
C PRO A 14 -24.45 -18.77 -7.63
N LEU A 15 -25.55 -18.06 -7.88
CA LEU A 15 -26.11 -17.89 -9.22
C LEU A 15 -25.32 -16.81 -9.96
N PHE A 16 -24.50 -17.22 -10.94
CA PHE A 16 -24.16 -16.39 -12.08
C PHE A 16 -25.21 -16.63 -13.17
N GLY A 17 -25.96 -15.58 -13.51
CA GLY A 17 -26.87 -15.55 -14.65
C GLY A 17 -26.89 -14.14 -15.22
N ALA A 18 -26.39 -14.00 -16.44
CA ALA A 18 -26.31 -12.76 -17.19
C ALA A 18 -27.70 -12.15 -17.43
N GLY A 19 -27.78 -10.82 -17.28
CA GLY A 19 -28.95 -10.02 -17.63
C GLY A 19 -28.56 -8.55 -17.70
N ALA A 20 -28.07 -8.11 -18.86
CA ALA A 20 -27.86 -6.70 -19.16
C ALA A 20 -29.23 -6.02 -19.26
N THR A 21 -29.61 -5.26 -18.23
CA THR A 21 -30.68 -4.26 -18.32
C THR A 21 -30.05 -2.88 -18.35
N ALA A 22 -30.05 -2.27 -19.54
CA ALA A 22 -29.75 -0.85 -19.70
C ALA A 22 -30.82 -0.03 -18.94
N PHE A 23 -30.43 0.58 -17.82
CA PHE A 23 -31.25 1.61 -17.19
C PHE A 23 -31.10 2.90 -17.98
N ALA A 24 -32.20 3.36 -18.58
CA ALA A 24 -32.31 4.70 -19.11
C ALA A 24 -32.02 5.70 -17.97
N SER A 25 -31.14 6.67 -18.23
CA SER A 25 -30.80 7.73 -17.28
C SER A 25 -32.08 8.44 -16.80
N PRO A 26 -32.27 8.62 -15.49
CA PRO A 26 -33.40 9.41 -14.98
C PRO A 26 -33.34 10.83 -15.57
N PRO A 27 -34.49 11.46 -15.87
CA PRO A 27 -34.52 12.82 -16.41
C PRO A 27 -33.80 13.78 -15.43
N PRO A 28 -33.05 14.78 -15.95
CA PRO A 28 -32.29 15.69 -15.11
C PRO A 28 -33.23 16.44 -14.16
N ALA A 29 -32.91 16.45 -12.87
CA ALA A 29 -33.71 17.17 -11.89
C ALA A 29 -33.68 18.69 -12.21
N PRO A 30 -34.82 19.41 -12.10
CA PRO A 30 -34.91 20.79 -12.52
C PRO A 30 -34.01 21.70 -11.68
N PRO A 31 -33.53 22.82 -12.24
CA PRO A 31 -32.62 23.72 -11.55
C PRO A 31 -33.35 24.59 -10.52
N ILE A 32 -32.62 25.02 -9.50
CA ILE A 32 -32.98 26.15 -8.65
C ILE A 32 -32.15 27.35 -9.12
N SER A 33 -32.78 28.44 -9.49
CA SER A 33 -32.09 29.67 -9.88
C SER A 33 -32.60 30.86 -9.10
N GLY A 34 -31.85 31.95 -9.12
CA GLY A 34 -32.23 33.12 -8.35
C GLY A 34 -31.32 34.30 -8.58
N VAL A 35 -31.60 35.40 -7.87
CA VAL A 35 -30.78 36.62 -7.91
C VAL A 35 -30.53 37.10 -6.49
N VAL A 36 -29.29 37.46 -6.19
CA VAL A 36 -28.91 38.13 -4.95
C VAL A 36 -28.86 39.64 -5.19
N ARG A 37 -29.59 40.41 -4.37
CA ARG A 37 -29.69 41.87 -4.51
C ARG A 37 -29.45 42.59 -3.19
N HIS A 38 -28.96 43.83 -3.25
CA HIS A 38 -29.04 44.79 -2.16
C HIS A 38 -29.86 45.97 -2.66
N LEU A 39 -30.98 46.25 -2.00
CA LEU A 39 -31.99 47.18 -2.50
C LEU A 39 -32.45 46.74 -3.91
N GLU A 40 -32.11 47.51 -4.95
CA GLU A 40 -32.42 47.21 -6.36
C GLU A 40 -31.18 46.82 -7.21
N GLN A 41 -29.99 46.80 -6.60
CA GLN A 41 -28.75 46.48 -7.32
C GLN A 41 -28.35 45.01 -7.17
N PRO A 42 -27.98 44.33 -8.26
CA PRO A 42 -27.48 42.96 -8.19
C PRO A 42 -26.15 42.89 -7.47
N ILE A 43 -25.96 41.83 -6.67
CA ILE A 43 -24.72 41.59 -5.93
C ILE A 43 -23.96 40.46 -6.59
N ALA A 44 -22.87 40.80 -7.26
CA ALA A 44 -21.95 39.82 -7.84
C ALA A 44 -21.11 39.10 -6.76
N GLY A 45 -20.73 37.85 -7.02
CA GLY A 45 -19.77 37.07 -6.21
C GLY A 45 -20.24 36.68 -4.81
N ALA A 46 -21.52 36.88 -4.47
CA ALA A 46 -22.08 36.43 -3.20
C ALA A 46 -22.09 34.90 -3.14
N LEU A 47 -21.68 34.33 -2.01
CA LEU A 47 -21.75 32.91 -1.74
C LEU A 47 -23.21 32.54 -1.48
N VAL A 48 -23.76 31.59 -2.24
CA VAL A 48 -25.10 31.05 -2.07
C VAL A 48 -24.98 29.57 -1.70
N ILE A 49 -25.46 29.23 -0.51
CA ILE A 49 -25.44 27.87 0.04
C ILE A 49 -26.85 27.30 -0.06
N PHE A 50 -26.98 26.12 -0.66
CA PHE A 50 -28.20 25.34 -0.75
C PHE A 50 -28.11 24.20 0.26
N TYR A 51 -28.87 24.29 1.34
CA TYR A 51 -28.91 23.26 2.36
C TYR A 51 -30.23 22.49 2.27
N ASN A 52 -30.16 21.22 1.87
CA ASN A 52 -31.33 20.36 1.78
C ASN A 52 -31.66 19.81 3.18
N LEU A 53 -32.86 20.12 3.69
CA LEU A 53 -33.29 19.70 5.02
C LEU A 53 -33.68 18.22 5.09
N GLY A 54 -33.93 17.57 3.95
CA GLY A 54 -34.36 16.17 3.91
C GLY A 54 -33.22 15.17 4.06
N ASP A 55 -32.08 15.44 3.42
CA ASP A 55 -30.90 14.56 3.41
C ASP A 55 -29.65 15.22 4.00
N THR A 56 -29.77 16.44 4.51
CA THR A 56 -28.69 17.26 5.10
C THR A 56 -27.54 17.59 4.15
N THR A 57 -27.76 17.47 2.84
CA THR A 57 -26.74 17.79 1.83
C THR A 57 -26.56 19.30 1.66
N LEU A 58 -25.31 19.72 1.45
CA LEU A 58 -24.92 21.12 1.28
C LEU A 58 -24.24 21.30 -0.08
N THR A 59 -24.77 22.20 -0.90
CA THR A 59 -24.18 22.59 -2.19
C THR A 59 -23.93 24.09 -2.23
N ARG A 60 -22.87 24.53 -2.92
CA ARG A 60 -22.50 25.95 -3.02
C ARG A 60 -22.51 26.44 -4.45
N SER A 61 -22.90 27.69 -4.64
CA SER A 61 -22.77 28.44 -5.89
C SER A 61 -22.36 29.88 -5.57
N ARG A 62 -21.86 30.60 -6.58
CA ARG A 62 -21.58 32.03 -6.47
C ARG A 62 -22.50 32.79 -7.42
N SER A 63 -22.96 33.96 -6.99
CA SER A 63 -23.69 34.83 -7.90
C SER A 63 -22.76 35.38 -8.99
N ALA A 64 -23.24 35.36 -10.23
CA ALA A 64 -22.60 35.91 -11.41
C ALA A 64 -22.56 37.46 -11.35
N PRO A 65 -21.87 38.14 -12.28
CA PRO A 65 -21.75 39.60 -12.29
C PRO A 65 -23.10 40.36 -12.27
N ASP A 66 -24.16 39.76 -12.79
CA ASP A 66 -25.53 40.28 -12.80
C ASP A 66 -26.35 39.87 -11.55
N GLY A 67 -25.69 39.28 -10.55
CA GLY A 67 -26.28 38.83 -9.29
C GLY A 67 -27.01 37.49 -9.39
N THR A 68 -27.09 36.87 -10.56
CA THR A 68 -27.82 35.61 -10.76
C THR A 68 -27.03 34.42 -10.22
N PHE A 69 -27.72 33.39 -9.73
CA PHE A 69 -27.11 32.12 -9.36
C PHE A 69 -27.98 30.97 -9.86
N VAL A 70 -27.35 29.83 -10.15
CA VAL A 70 -28.06 28.62 -10.58
C VAL A 70 -27.42 27.40 -9.92
N LEU A 71 -28.27 26.53 -9.35
CA LEU A 71 -27.97 25.14 -9.04
C LEU A 71 -28.58 24.28 -10.13
N ALA A 72 -27.73 23.73 -11.01
CA ALA A 72 -28.17 23.10 -12.25
C ALA A 72 -29.04 21.85 -12.06
N THR A 73 -28.91 21.17 -10.91
CA THR A 73 -29.66 19.95 -10.61
C THR A 73 -29.91 19.90 -9.11
N ALA A 74 -31.17 19.99 -8.69
CA ALA A 74 -31.56 19.93 -7.29
C ALA A 74 -32.62 18.84 -7.08
N PRO A 75 -32.39 17.86 -6.17
CA PRO A 75 -33.44 16.92 -5.78
C PRO A 75 -34.70 17.60 -5.24
N VAL A 76 -35.86 16.95 -5.35
CA VAL A 76 -37.09 17.41 -4.68
C VAL A 76 -36.86 17.48 -3.18
N GLY A 77 -37.18 18.62 -2.56
CA GLY A 77 -36.93 18.80 -1.14
C GLY A 77 -37.23 20.20 -0.65
N VAL A 78 -37.07 20.39 0.65
CA VAL A 78 -37.11 21.71 1.27
C VAL A 78 -35.67 22.17 1.47
N TYR A 79 -35.34 23.32 0.92
CA TYR A 79 -34.01 23.91 0.97
C TYR A 79 -34.02 25.16 1.83
N ASP A 80 -32.99 25.33 2.65
CA ASP A 80 -32.60 26.64 3.15
C ASP A 80 -31.51 27.20 2.22
N LEU A 81 -31.82 28.30 1.55
CA LEU A 81 -30.88 29.05 0.73
C LEU A 81 -30.29 30.17 1.58
N ILE A 82 -28.99 30.11 1.86
CA ILE A 82 -28.28 31.15 2.60
C ILE A 82 -27.37 31.90 1.64
N ALA A 83 -27.58 33.21 1.50
CA ALA A 83 -26.67 34.08 0.76
C ALA A 83 -25.81 34.89 1.74
N TYR A 84 -24.51 34.96 1.45
CA TYR A 84 -23.55 35.74 2.21
C TYR A 84 -22.58 36.48 1.31
N LYS A 85 -22.28 37.72 1.68
CA LYS A 85 -21.17 38.51 1.12
C LYS A 85 -20.64 39.45 2.19
N ARG A 86 -19.31 39.59 2.27
CA ARG A 86 -18.67 40.49 3.22
C ARG A 86 -19.22 41.93 3.09
N GLY A 87 -19.53 42.53 4.23
CA GLY A 87 -20.17 43.86 4.30
C GLY A 87 -21.71 43.82 4.29
N PHE A 88 -22.31 42.64 4.15
CA PHE A 88 -23.75 42.42 4.28
C PHE A 88 -24.06 41.40 5.38
N LEU A 89 -25.25 41.49 5.95
CA LEU A 89 -25.78 40.48 6.85
C LEU A 89 -26.20 39.24 6.04
N PRO A 90 -25.89 38.00 6.50
CA PRO A 90 -26.36 36.79 5.85
C PRO A 90 -27.90 36.77 5.79
N ALA A 91 -28.45 36.39 4.64
CA ALA A 91 -29.89 36.24 4.46
C ALA A 91 -30.24 34.77 4.20
N LEU A 92 -31.29 34.27 4.86
CA LEU A 92 -31.82 32.92 4.67
C LEU A 92 -33.21 33.01 4.03
N VAL A 93 -33.43 32.20 3.00
CA VAL A 93 -34.74 32.00 2.38
C VAL A 93 -35.02 30.50 2.31
N ARG A 94 -36.15 30.06 2.87
CA ARG A 94 -36.60 28.67 2.77
C ARG A 94 -37.40 28.49 1.49
N LEU A 95 -36.99 27.55 0.65
CA LEU A 95 -37.64 27.19 -0.60
C LEU A 95 -38.16 25.76 -0.53
N TRP A 96 -39.41 25.55 -0.92
CA TRP A 96 -39.91 24.21 -1.21
C TRP A 96 -39.76 23.94 -2.71
N HIS A 97 -38.79 23.08 -3.07
CA HIS A 97 -38.52 22.73 -4.45
C HIS A 97 -39.30 21.49 -4.85
N GLN A 98 -40.29 21.66 -5.72
CA GLN A 98 -41.07 20.57 -6.32
C GLN A 98 -40.53 20.30 -7.73
N ALA A 99 -40.03 19.09 -8.00
CA ALA A 99 -39.50 18.73 -9.32
C ALA A 99 -40.65 18.43 -10.29
N LEU A 100 -41.24 19.50 -10.83
CA LEU A 100 -42.06 19.43 -12.02
C LEU A 100 -41.15 19.76 -13.22
N PRO A 101 -41.11 18.92 -14.28
CA PRO A 101 -40.16 19.05 -15.39
C PRO A 101 -40.17 20.41 -16.13
N GLU A 102 -41.24 21.20 -15.97
CA GLU A 102 -41.45 22.48 -16.65
C GLU A 102 -41.39 23.70 -15.72
N ARG A 103 -41.05 23.54 -14.43
CA ARG A 103 -40.98 24.65 -13.46
C ARG A 103 -39.59 24.81 -12.85
N VAL A 104 -38.88 25.86 -13.27
CA VAL A 104 -37.70 26.36 -12.58
C VAL A 104 -38.14 27.05 -11.28
N SER A 105 -37.53 26.68 -10.15
CA SER A 105 -37.76 27.39 -8.89
C SER A 105 -36.87 28.63 -8.86
N THR A 106 -37.47 29.81 -8.99
CA THR A 106 -36.78 31.11 -8.96
C THR A 106 -36.89 31.77 -7.58
N VAL A 107 -35.77 32.23 -7.02
CA VAL A 107 -35.71 32.86 -5.70
C VAL A 107 -34.97 34.20 -5.75
N GLU A 108 -35.53 35.22 -5.13
CA GLU A 108 -34.82 36.49 -4.89
C GLU A 108 -34.34 36.55 -3.45
N ILE A 109 -33.04 36.80 -3.25
CA ILE A 109 -32.44 36.93 -1.92
C ILE A 109 -31.93 38.35 -1.73
N LYS A 110 -32.54 39.09 -0.79
CA LYS A 110 -32.16 40.48 -0.48
C LYS A 110 -31.18 40.51 0.69
N LEU A 111 -29.96 40.98 0.45
CA LEU A 111 -28.96 41.21 1.48
C LEU A 111 -29.11 42.62 2.07
N ALA A 112 -28.98 42.75 3.38
CA ALA A 112 -28.95 44.04 4.08
C ALA A 112 -27.49 44.43 4.38
N ALA A 113 -27.12 45.71 4.22
CA ALA A 113 -25.77 46.16 4.53
C ALA A 113 -25.51 46.09 6.05
N ALA A 114 -24.31 45.67 6.43
CA ALA A 114 -23.89 45.64 7.83
C ALA A 114 -23.47 47.07 8.26
N SER A 115 -24.40 47.83 8.86
CA SER A 115 -24.12 49.20 9.34
C SER A 115 -23.07 49.19 10.44
N ARG A 116 -21.93 49.85 10.22
CA ARG A 116 -21.02 50.28 11.30
C ARG A 116 -21.39 51.70 11.71
N THR A 117 -22.14 51.85 12.80
CA THR A 117 -22.34 53.16 13.46
C THR A 117 -21.69 53.08 14.84
N PRO A 118 -20.70 53.94 15.17
CA PRO A 118 -20.11 53.95 16.51
C PRO A 118 -21.13 54.49 17.51
N GLY A 119 -21.56 53.66 18.47
CA GLY A 119 -22.22 54.13 19.69
C GLY A 119 -23.75 54.05 19.79
N ALA A 120 -24.47 53.45 18.83
CA ALA A 120 -25.90 53.17 19.00
C ALA A 120 -26.11 51.68 19.30
N ALA A 121 -26.89 51.37 20.34
CA ALA A 121 -27.35 50.01 20.62
C ALA A 121 -28.30 49.55 19.51
N SER A 122 -27.74 49.00 18.45
CA SER A 122 -28.47 48.22 17.46
C SER A 122 -28.62 46.80 18.01
N THR A 123 -29.84 46.30 18.06
CA THR A 123 -30.15 44.89 18.32
C THR A 123 -29.29 44.04 17.38
N PRO A 124 -28.32 43.28 17.90
CA PRO A 124 -27.25 42.77 17.08
C PRO A 124 -27.68 41.44 16.45
N SER A 125 -28.04 41.45 15.16
CA SER A 125 -28.08 40.23 14.35
C SER A 125 -26.64 39.77 14.09
N THR A 126 -26.00 39.27 15.14
CA THR A 126 -24.63 38.76 15.13
C THR A 126 -24.66 37.33 14.57
N LEU A 127 -23.54 36.86 14.01
CA LEU A 127 -23.33 35.48 13.54
C LEU A 127 -23.75 34.41 14.60
N TRP A 128 -23.78 34.81 15.86
CA TRP A 128 -24.29 34.08 17.02
C TRP A 128 -25.80 33.80 17.01
N ASP A 129 -26.66 34.72 16.53
CA ASP A 129 -28.11 34.49 16.44
C ASP A 129 -28.47 33.52 15.30
N LEU A 130 -27.61 33.45 14.29
CA LEU A 130 -27.72 32.46 13.21
C LEU A 130 -27.30 31.06 13.66
N ARG A 131 -26.54 30.93 14.76
CA ARG A 131 -26.09 29.63 15.29
C ARG A 131 -27.25 28.75 15.76
N ASP A 132 -28.34 29.36 16.21
CA ASP A 132 -29.54 28.64 16.65
C ASP A 132 -30.47 28.26 15.48
N ARG A 133 -30.20 28.76 14.27
CA ARG A 133 -31.05 28.56 13.08
C ARG A 133 -30.34 27.88 11.91
N LEU A 134 -29.00 27.86 11.91
CA LEU A 134 -28.19 27.28 10.84
C LEU A 134 -27.36 26.10 11.37
N PRO A 135 -27.27 24.99 10.60
CA PRO A 135 -26.36 23.90 10.89
C PRO A 135 -24.91 24.38 11.00
N ALA A 136 -24.12 23.70 11.83
CA ALA A 136 -22.71 24.05 12.06
C ALA A 136 -21.87 24.09 10.76
N ASP A 137 -22.23 23.26 9.77
CA ASP A 137 -21.55 23.21 8.47
C ASP A 137 -21.75 24.50 7.66
N VAL A 138 -22.92 25.12 7.72
CA VAL A 138 -23.19 26.40 7.03
C VAL A 138 -22.40 27.55 7.66
N LEU A 139 -22.30 27.55 8.99
CA LEU A 139 -21.52 28.56 9.72
C LEU A 139 -20.02 28.44 9.44
N ARG A 140 -19.52 27.22 9.24
CA ARG A 140 -18.12 26.99 8.82
C ARG A 140 -17.84 27.59 7.45
N GLU A 141 -18.74 27.42 6.48
CA GLU A 141 -18.56 27.99 5.12
C GLU A 141 -18.58 29.52 5.13
N ILE A 142 -19.46 30.15 5.92
CA ILE A 142 -19.46 31.62 6.09
C ILE A 142 -18.16 32.11 6.73
N ALA A 143 -17.64 31.39 7.72
CA ALA A 143 -16.36 31.72 8.36
C ALA A 143 -15.15 31.56 7.41
N LEU A 144 -15.18 30.57 6.52
CA LEU A 144 -14.14 30.37 5.49
C LEU A 144 -14.16 31.50 4.45
N GLU A 145 -15.34 32.00 4.09
CA GLU A 145 -15.49 33.13 3.17
C GLU A 145 -14.97 34.45 3.77
N GLU A 146 -15.18 34.69 5.08
CA GLU A 146 -14.62 35.86 5.78
C GLU A 146 -13.09 35.89 5.79
N VAL A 147 -12.45 34.72 5.79
CA VAL A 147 -10.99 34.57 5.78
C VAL A 147 -10.41 34.70 4.36
N SER A 148 -11.16 34.31 3.32
CA SER A 148 -10.66 34.27 1.94
C SER A 148 -10.60 35.63 1.23
N ASP A 149 -11.33 36.64 1.71
CA ASP A 149 -11.51 37.94 1.04
C ASP A 149 -10.86 39.12 1.79
N ALA A 150 -9.79 38.84 2.55
CA ALA A 150 -8.94 39.88 3.15
C ALA A 150 -8.16 40.64 2.05
N PRO A 151 -8.09 41.98 2.09
CA PRO A 151 -7.34 42.74 1.09
C PRO A 151 -5.87 42.32 1.13
N VAL A 152 -5.31 42.09 -0.06
CA VAL A 152 -3.91 41.76 -0.30
C VAL A 152 -3.05 43.00 -0.01
N SER A 153 -2.92 43.35 1.27
CA SER A 153 -1.94 44.31 1.73
C SER A 153 -0.60 43.59 1.88
N SER A 154 0.33 43.93 0.99
CA SER A 154 1.79 43.74 1.07
C SER A 154 2.26 42.34 1.47
N LEU A 155 2.89 41.64 0.52
CA LEU A 155 3.94 40.61 0.70
C LEU A 155 4.36 40.40 2.16
N ASP A 156 3.54 39.65 2.89
CA ASP A 156 3.91 39.09 4.17
C ASP A 156 3.64 37.61 4.01
N ARG A 157 4.74 36.85 4.13
CA ARG A 157 4.84 35.41 3.90
C ARG A 157 3.52 34.72 4.20
N ILE A 158 2.88 34.16 3.17
CA ILE A 158 2.03 32.99 3.38
C ILE A 158 2.94 32.03 4.14
N ARG A 159 2.59 31.85 5.41
CA ARG A 159 3.17 30.84 6.28
C ARG A 159 2.74 29.47 5.73
N LEU A 160 3.43 29.06 4.66
CA LEU A 160 3.43 27.74 4.02
C LEU A 160 4.09 26.69 4.91
N ASP A 161 4.73 27.13 5.99
CA ASP A 161 5.42 26.36 7.04
C ASP A 161 4.53 25.36 7.80
N ARG A 162 3.25 25.18 7.43
CA ARG A 162 2.35 24.19 8.05
C ARG A 162 1.47 23.35 7.12
N LEU A 163 1.49 23.56 5.80
CA LEU A 163 0.57 22.84 4.89
C LEU A 163 1.24 21.82 3.99
N ILE A 164 2.51 22.00 3.66
CA ILE A 164 3.28 21.10 2.80
C ILE A 164 4.68 20.96 3.41
N ALA A 165 5.13 19.72 3.60
CA ALA A 165 6.50 19.40 3.95
C ALA A 165 7.09 18.54 2.83
N GLY A 166 8.31 18.84 2.42
CA GLY A 166 9.00 18.13 1.36
C GLY A 166 10.33 17.56 1.82
N GLU A 167 10.74 16.45 1.21
CA GLU A 167 12.07 15.88 1.38
C GLU A 167 12.62 15.45 0.02
N LEU A 168 13.78 15.97 -0.36
CA LEU A 168 14.53 15.53 -1.54
C LEU A 168 15.83 14.87 -1.07
N ARG A 169 16.11 13.67 -1.57
CA ARG A 169 17.38 12.94 -1.34
C ARG A 169 18.02 12.65 -2.68
N SER A 170 19.32 12.89 -2.78
CA SER A 170 20.11 12.53 -3.96
C SER A 170 21.44 11.95 -3.52
N VAL A 171 21.84 10.81 -4.09
CA VAL A 171 23.08 10.10 -3.79
C VAL A 171 23.69 9.60 -5.10
N THR A 172 25.00 9.75 -5.25
CA THR A 172 25.74 9.31 -6.44
C THR A 172 26.99 8.54 -6.04
N ASP A 173 27.43 7.64 -6.91
CA ASP A 173 28.68 6.92 -6.73
C ASP A 173 29.89 7.86 -6.75
N VAL A 174 30.86 7.57 -5.89
CA VAL A 174 32.09 8.36 -5.69
C VAL A 174 33.28 7.44 -5.94
N GLY A 175 33.69 7.38 -7.20
CA GLY A 175 34.87 6.63 -7.64
C GLY A 175 34.60 5.15 -7.92
N GLY A 176 34.35 4.84 -9.19
CA GLY A 176 34.20 3.50 -9.76
C GLY A 176 33.94 3.57 -11.27
N ASP A 177 34.09 2.44 -11.99
CA ASP A 177 33.85 2.36 -13.44
C ASP A 177 32.35 2.46 -13.80
N THR A 178 31.47 2.04 -12.87
CA THR A 178 30.01 2.22 -12.98
C THR A 178 29.55 3.43 -12.18
N SER A 179 28.69 4.28 -12.74
CA SER A 179 28.03 5.35 -12.01
C SER A 179 26.60 4.96 -11.59
N LEU A 180 26.39 4.78 -10.29
CA LEU A 180 25.06 4.70 -9.69
C LEU A 180 24.58 6.10 -9.27
N SER A 181 23.35 6.45 -9.64
CA SER A 181 22.64 7.62 -9.11
C SER A 181 21.30 7.20 -8.52
N ARG A 182 20.92 7.79 -7.39
CA ARG A 182 19.63 7.58 -6.73
C ARG A 182 19.05 8.91 -6.28
N THR A 183 17.82 9.19 -6.67
CA THR A 183 17.07 10.39 -6.27
C THR A 183 15.71 9.97 -5.73
N ALA A 184 15.32 10.51 -4.58
CA ALA A 184 14.01 10.32 -4.01
C ALA A 184 13.39 11.66 -3.62
N LEU A 185 12.10 11.84 -3.90
CA LEU A 185 11.33 13.02 -3.54
C LEU A 185 10.08 12.58 -2.78
N GLY A 186 9.94 13.06 -1.55
CA GLY A 186 8.73 12.96 -0.74
C GLY A 186 8.06 14.32 -0.62
N VAL A 187 6.74 14.38 -0.78
CA VAL A 187 5.94 15.57 -0.50
C VAL A 187 4.70 15.14 0.26
N GLN A 188 4.56 15.63 1.49
CA GLN A 188 3.40 15.38 2.32
C GLN A 188 2.68 16.69 2.63
N GLY A 189 1.36 16.64 2.78
CA GLY A 189 0.59 17.84 3.07
C GLY A 189 -0.82 17.57 3.53
N GLY A 190 -1.50 18.64 3.91
CA GLY A 190 -2.90 18.64 4.33
C GLY A 190 -3.74 19.56 3.44
N LEU A 191 -4.92 19.10 3.06
CA LEU A 191 -5.92 19.91 2.37
C LEU A 191 -6.89 20.55 3.40
N PRO A 192 -7.52 21.69 3.08
CA PRO A 192 -8.45 22.37 3.99
C PRO A 192 -9.65 21.53 4.43
N ASN A 193 -10.02 20.51 3.65
CA ASN A 193 -11.09 19.56 3.97
C ASN A 193 -10.67 18.46 4.97
N GLY A 194 -9.45 18.53 5.51
CA GLY A 194 -8.91 17.58 6.48
C GLY A 194 -8.23 16.36 5.87
N TRP A 195 -8.19 16.24 4.53
CA TRP A 195 -7.47 15.16 3.87
C TRP A 195 -5.96 15.34 4.02
N LYS A 196 -5.25 14.24 4.21
CA LYS A 196 -3.79 14.21 4.20
C LYS A 196 -3.31 13.43 3.00
N TYR A 197 -2.24 13.90 2.38
CA TYR A 197 -1.60 13.19 1.28
C TYR A 197 -0.10 13.05 1.53
N ASP A 198 0.49 11.99 0.97
CA ASP A 198 1.92 11.72 0.95
C ASP A 198 2.27 11.13 -0.42
N LEU A 199 3.03 11.90 -1.20
CA LEU A 199 3.53 11.53 -2.52
C LEU A 199 5.02 11.21 -2.42
N ARG A 200 5.42 10.01 -2.84
CA ARG A 200 6.82 9.57 -2.83
C ARG A 200 7.22 9.09 -4.21
N GLY A 201 8.21 9.73 -4.79
CA GLY A 201 8.88 9.30 -6.02
C GLY A 201 10.30 8.82 -5.71
N GLU A 202 10.73 7.74 -6.33
CA GLU A 202 12.10 7.27 -6.31
C GLU A 202 12.56 6.96 -7.74
N TYR A 203 13.80 7.31 -8.04
CA TYR A 203 14.46 6.98 -9.29
C TYR A 203 15.89 6.59 -9.00
N ALA A 204 16.36 5.54 -9.65
CA ALA A 204 17.74 5.13 -9.61
C ALA A 204 18.19 4.63 -10.97
N ALA A 205 19.45 4.90 -11.31
CA ALA A 205 20.05 4.44 -12.55
C ALA A 205 21.50 4.02 -12.32
N VAL A 206 21.88 2.93 -12.95
CA VAL A 206 23.26 2.47 -13.08
C VAL A 206 23.63 2.58 -14.54
N SER A 207 24.67 3.35 -14.82
CA SER A 207 25.29 3.45 -16.15
C SER A 207 26.78 3.19 -16.04
N ASP A 208 27.34 2.50 -17.02
CA ASP A 208 28.79 2.36 -17.16
C ASP A 208 29.36 3.60 -17.87
N GLN A 209 30.48 4.14 -17.37
CA GLN A 209 31.16 5.27 -18.03
C GLN A 209 32.18 4.80 -19.07
N THR A 210 32.53 3.51 -19.10
CA THR A 210 33.45 2.93 -20.07
C THR A 210 32.69 2.45 -21.31
N VAL A 211 32.85 3.19 -22.42
CA VAL A 211 32.28 2.85 -23.74
C VAL A 211 33.12 1.75 -24.40
N THR A 212 33.32 0.62 -23.72
CA THR A 212 33.78 -0.61 -24.36
C THR A 212 32.57 -1.43 -24.71
N ARG A 213 32.45 -1.76 -26.00
CA ARG A 213 31.21 -2.15 -26.69
C ARG A 213 30.67 -3.53 -26.31
N ASP A 214 31.31 -4.22 -25.37
CA ASP A 214 30.97 -5.58 -24.98
C ASP A 214 30.78 -5.64 -23.44
N GLU A 215 29.58 -6.07 -23.02
CA GLU A 215 29.34 -6.81 -21.77
C GLU A 215 29.14 -6.08 -20.43
N THR A 216 28.61 -4.84 -20.36
CA THR A 216 28.23 -4.25 -19.05
C THR A 216 26.73 -3.98 -18.88
N ALA A 217 26.23 -4.34 -17.70
CA ALA A 217 24.82 -4.24 -17.36
C ALA A 217 24.46 -2.81 -16.95
N SER A 218 23.55 -2.18 -17.71
CA SER A 218 22.93 -0.91 -17.31
C SER A 218 21.54 -1.17 -16.75
N GLY A 219 21.06 -0.32 -15.84
CA GLY A 219 19.77 -0.55 -15.22
C GLY A 219 19.11 0.72 -14.73
N ASN A 220 17.78 0.73 -14.71
CA ASN A 220 17.00 1.78 -14.11
C ASN A 220 15.87 1.22 -13.23
N ALA A 221 15.58 1.94 -12.16
CA ALA A 221 14.49 1.67 -11.24
C ALA A 221 13.70 2.96 -11.04
N ALA A 222 12.39 2.89 -11.13
CA ALA A 222 11.49 3.99 -10.85
C ALA A 222 10.35 3.51 -9.95
N GLY A 223 9.99 4.31 -8.97
CA GLY A 223 8.87 4.05 -8.07
C GLY A 223 8.08 5.32 -7.82
N LEU A 224 6.77 5.18 -7.73
CA LEU A 224 5.87 6.25 -7.32
C LEU A 224 4.83 5.66 -6.38
N ALA A 225 4.64 6.28 -5.23
CA ALA A 225 3.59 5.96 -4.28
C ALA A 225 2.81 7.24 -3.94
N LEU A 226 1.49 7.13 -3.93
CA LEU A 226 0.58 8.17 -3.46
C LEU A 226 -0.30 7.56 -2.37
N ASP A 227 -0.19 8.11 -1.18
CA ASP A 227 -1.05 7.82 -0.05
C ASP A 227 -2.00 9.00 0.18
N VAL A 228 -3.30 8.74 0.28
CA VAL A 228 -4.33 9.72 0.60
C VAL A 228 -5.14 9.20 1.77
N ALA A 229 -5.13 9.92 2.88
CA ALA A 229 -6.00 9.68 4.02
C ALA A 229 -7.16 10.68 3.98
N THR A 230 -8.36 10.21 3.69
CA THR A 230 -9.57 11.05 3.62
C THR A 230 -10.18 11.27 5.01
N SER A 231 -9.86 10.39 5.97
CA SER A 231 -10.20 10.49 7.38
C SER A 231 -9.07 9.84 8.22
N PRO A 232 -9.08 9.95 9.56
CA PRO A 232 -8.14 9.20 10.40
C PRO A 232 -8.26 7.67 10.26
N ALA A 233 -9.40 7.19 9.77
CA ALA A 233 -9.71 5.78 9.59
C ALA A 233 -9.46 5.31 8.15
N ASP A 234 -9.77 6.14 7.15
CA ASP A 234 -9.75 5.78 5.74
C ASP A 234 -8.44 6.19 5.05
N ARG A 235 -7.80 5.23 4.39
CA ARG A 235 -6.60 5.44 3.58
C ARG A 235 -6.75 4.76 2.22
N VAL A 236 -6.33 5.47 1.18
CA VAL A 236 -6.14 4.94 -0.17
C VAL A 236 -4.67 5.05 -0.52
N ARG A 237 -4.08 3.98 -1.04
CA ARG A 237 -2.70 3.94 -1.51
C ARG A 237 -2.65 3.47 -2.95
N LEU A 238 -2.01 4.27 -3.80
CA LEU A 238 -1.61 3.90 -5.14
C LEU A 238 -0.09 3.73 -5.16
N SER A 239 0.42 2.69 -5.80
CA SER A 239 1.85 2.50 -5.97
C SER A 239 2.16 1.90 -7.34
N THR A 240 3.21 2.38 -7.97
CA THR A 240 3.78 1.81 -9.19
C THR A 240 5.28 1.69 -9.02
N ARG A 241 5.85 0.60 -9.51
CA ARG A 241 7.29 0.35 -9.50
C ARG A 241 7.69 -0.33 -10.80
N ARG A 242 8.80 0.09 -11.36
CA ARG A 242 9.36 -0.46 -12.60
C ARG A 242 10.86 -0.58 -12.46
N HIS A 243 11.39 -1.68 -12.94
CA HIS A 243 12.83 -1.95 -13.03
C HIS A 243 13.13 -2.49 -14.41
N THR A 244 14.25 -2.05 -14.98
CA THR A 244 14.78 -2.54 -16.24
C THR A 244 16.28 -2.75 -16.07
N ILE A 245 16.78 -3.90 -16.49
CA ILE A 245 18.20 -4.23 -16.54
C ILE A 245 18.52 -4.66 -17.96
N SER A 246 19.48 -4.01 -18.60
CA SER A 246 19.95 -4.28 -19.95
C SER A 246 21.32 -4.94 -19.86
N PHE A 247 21.53 -6.02 -20.61
CA PHE A 247 22.80 -6.75 -20.67
C PHE A 247 23.39 -6.59 -22.08
N GLY A 248 24.13 -5.51 -22.36
CA GLY A 248 24.68 -5.26 -23.70
C GLY A 248 23.61 -5.10 -24.80
N GLU A 249 23.79 -5.76 -25.95
CA GLU A 249 22.88 -5.71 -27.11
C GLU A 249 21.62 -6.59 -26.96
N ASP A 250 21.47 -7.30 -25.85
CA ASP A 250 20.37 -8.23 -25.61
C ASP A 250 19.06 -7.56 -25.16
N ARG A 251 17.95 -8.32 -25.27
CA ARG A 251 16.63 -7.91 -24.75
C ARG A 251 16.70 -7.65 -23.24
N PRO A 252 16.21 -6.50 -22.75
CA PRO A 252 16.27 -6.18 -21.33
C PRO A 252 15.42 -7.11 -20.48
N ALA A 253 15.87 -7.34 -19.24
CA ALA A 253 15.06 -7.88 -18.16
C ALA A 253 14.24 -6.76 -17.53
N SER A 254 12.95 -6.99 -17.29
CA SER A 254 12.09 -5.98 -16.66
C SER A 254 11.16 -6.59 -15.61
N PHE A 255 10.88 -5.80 -14.58
CA PHE A 255 9.96 -6.12 -13.50
C PHE A 255 9.08 -4.90 -13.22
N GLN A 256 7.77 -5.08 -13.21
CA GLN A 256 6.80 -4.03 -12.99
C GLN A 256 5.76 -4.47 -11.97
N THR A 257 5.41 -3.57 -11.06
CA THR A 257 4.34 -3.79 -10.09
C THR A 257 3.48 -2.55 -10.00
N HIS A 258 2.18 -2.71 -10.14
CA HIS A 258 1.18 -1.66 -9.94
C HIS A 258 0.22 -2.12 -8.86
N GLY A 259 -0.11 -1.26 -7.92
CA GLY A 259 -0.96 -1.59 -6.78
C GLY A 259 -1.88 -0.44 -6.44
N VAL A 260 -3.13 -0.77 -6.16
CA VAL A 260 -4.09 0.13 -5.51
C VAL A 260 -4.64 -0.58 -4.30
N SER A 261 -4.75 0.12 -3.18
CA SER A 261 -5.38 -0.42 -1.98
C SER A 261 -6.17 0.66 -1.27
N TRP A 262 -7.25 0.22 -0.66
CA TRP A 262 -8.03 0.99 0.29
C TRP A 262 -8.05 0.21 1.60
N SER A 263 -7.89 0.92 2.70
CA SER A 263 -8.01 0.37 4.04
C SER A 263 -8.79 1.31 4.93
N ARG A 264 -9.59 0.73 5.82
CA ARG A 264 -10.30 1.43 6.88
C ARG A 264 -9.97 0.79 8.22
N ASP A 265 -9.35 1.59 9.07
CA ASP A 265 -9.19 1.29 10.49
C ASP A 265 -10.36 1.93 11.24
N GLY A 266 -11.40 1.14 11.51
CA GLY A 266 -12.61 1.58 12.17
C GLY A 266 -12.42 1.88 13.66
N GLN A 267 -13.37 2.63 14.24
CA GLN A 267 -13.53 2.65 15.69
C GLN A 267 -13.75 1.21 16.20
N GLU A 268 -13.31 0.91 17.42
CA GLU A 268 -13.36 -0.44 18.02
C GLU A 268 -12.36 -1.47 17.46
N GLY A 269 -11.40 -1.04 16.63
CA GLY A 269 -10.34 -1.93 16.10
C GLY A 269 -10.79 -2.82 14.95
N ARG A 270 -11.90 -2.48 14.29
CA ARG A 270 -12.31 -3.11 13.03
C ARG A 270 -11.32 -2.75 11.93
N ALA A 271 -10.94 -3.71 11.12
CA ALA A 271 -10.06 -3.51 9.99
C ALA A 271 -10.73 -4.04 8.72
N GLU A 272 -10.85 -3.17 7.73
CA GLU A 272 -11.35 -3.49 6.39
C GLU A 272 -10.26 -3.11 5.39
N SER A 273 -9.98 -3.95 4.42
CA SER A 273 -9.07 -3.59 3.34
C SER A 273 -9.43 -4.29 2.05
N VAL A 274 -9.23 -3.59 0.94
CA VAL A 274 -9.33 -4.14 -0.40
C VAL A 274 -8.12 -3.64 -1.19
N GLY A 275 -7.40 -4.57 -1.81
CA GLY A 275 -6.27 -4.27 -2.66
C GLY A 275 -6.40 -4.95 -4.00
N ALA A 276 -5.82 -4.33 -5.02
CA ALA A 276 -5.58 -4.93 -6.31
C ALA A 276 -4.13 -4.66 -6.70
N ARG A 277 -3.46 -5.67 -7.24
CA ARG A 277 -2.07 -5.61 -7.68
C ARG A 277 -1.90 -6.28 -9.04
N TYR A 278 -1.11 -5.68 -9.90
CA TYR A 278 -0.63 -6.25 -11.15
C TYR A 278 0.88 -6.37 -11.08
N ILE A 279 1.41 -7.54 -11.43
CA ILE A 279 2.84 -7.84 -11.48
C ILE A 279 3.16 -8.34 -12.89
N GLU A 280 4.21 -7.81 -13.49
CA GLU A 280 4.73 -8.27 -14.77
C GLU A 280 6.24 -8.46 -14.69
N GLU A 281 6.72 -9.60 -15.15
CA GLU A 281 8.14 -9.87 -15.35
C GLU A 281 8.42 -10.30 -16.78
N THR A 282 9.58 -9.92 -17.29
CA THR A 282 10.06 -10.35 -18.61
C THR A 282 11.58 -10.49 -18.56
N ASN A 283 12.10 -11.59 -19.10
CA ASN A 283 13.52 -11.96 -19.12
C ASN A 283 14.24 -11.94 -17.76
N LEU A 284 13.50 -11.96 -16.63
CA LEU A 284 14.13 -11.90 -15.30
C LEU A 284 15.03 -13.09 -14.99
N TYR A 285 14.87 -14.23 -15.67
CA TYR A 285 15.77 -15.36 -15.56
C TYR A 285 17.23 -14.99 -15.86
N ARG A 286 17.47 -13.98 -16.71
CA ARG A 286 18.80 -13.47 -17.06
C ARG A 286 19.49 -12.74 -15.91
N ALA A 287 18.69 -12.13 -15.04
CA ALA A 287 19.16 -11.40 -13.87
C ALA A 287 19.32 -12.30 -12.63
N THR A 288 19.23 -13.62 -12.79
CA THR A 288 19.33 -14.61 -11.71
C THR A 288 20.41 -15.64 -11.98
N ALA A 289 20.94 -16.24 -10.91
CA ALA A 289 21.96 -17.30 -10.96
C ALA A 289 21.52 -18.60 -11.66
N LEU A 290 20.22 -18.80 -11.90
CA LEU A 290 19.69 -20.09 -12.35
C LEU A 290 19.38 -20.20 -13.85
N GLY A 291 19.36 -19.09 -14.60
CA GLY A 291 19.11 -19.11 -16.05
C GLY A 291 17.68 -19.53 -16.48
N THR A 292 17.51 -19.82 -17.78
CA THR A 292 16.21 -20.08 -18.46
C THR A 292 15.52 -21.39 -18.09
N SER A 293 16.25 -22.37 -17.55
CA SER A 293 15.77 -23.76 -17.46
C SER A 293 14.69 -24.00 -16.42
N PHE A 294 14.45 -23.04 -15.52
CA PHE A 294 13.59 -23.23 -14.35
C PHE A 294 12.43 -22.26 -14.25
N PHE A 295 12.40 -21.20 -15.05
CA PHE A 295 11.46 -20.10 -14.83
C PHE A 295 10.89 -19.53 -16.14
N PRO A 296 9.74 -18.85 -16.04
CA PRO A 296 9.14 -18.20 -17.19
C PRO A 296 10.09 -17.22 -17.87
N VAL A 297 10.02 -17.16 -19.19
CA VAL A 297 10.60 -16.05 -19.96
C VAL A 297 9.83 -14.77 -19.69
N ALA A 298 8.52 -14.86 -19.44
CA ALA A 298 7.69 -13.76 -18.97
C ALA A 298 6.55 -14.28 -18.09
N SER A 299 6.08 -13.49 -17.13
CA SER A 299 4.87 -13.80 -16.39
C SER A 299 4.09 -12.55 -16.00
N ARG A 300 2.79 -12.72 -15.85
CA ARG A 300 1.84 -11.70 -15.44
C ARG A 300 0.94 -12.25 -14.35
N THR A 301 0.73 -11.47 -13.30
CA THR A 301 -0.16 -11.81 -12.21
C THR A 301 -1.07 -10.63 -11.91
N TRP A 302 -2.38 -10.86 -11.99
CA TRP A 302 -3.39 -9.97 -11.42
C TRP A 302 -3.83 -10.56 -10.10
N GLU A 303 -3.80 -9.76 -9.04
CA GLU A 303 -4.17 -10.17 -7.69
C GLU A 303 -5.19 -9.17 -7.13
N VAL A 304 -6.25 -9.68 -6.52
CA VAL A 304 -7.23 -8.90 -5.76
C VAL A 304 -7.35 -9.52 -4.39
N ASN A 305 -7.08 -8.76 -3.34
CA ASN A 305 -7.20 -9.20 -1.96
C ASN A 305 -8.25 -8.37 -1.22
N ALA A 306 -9.07 -9.03 -0.41
CA ALA A 306 -10.05 -8.39 0.46
C ALA A 306 -9.94 -8.98 1.86
N GLN A 307 -9.96 -8.14 2.87
CA GLN A 307 -9.90 -8.56 4.26
C GLN A 307 -10.91 -7.77 5.09
N TYR A 308 -11.59 -8.49 5.97
CA TYR A 308 -12.43 -7.97 7.02
C TYR A 308 -12.01 -8.61 8.33
N ALA A 309 -11.82 -7.82 9.37
CA ALA A 309 -11.55 -8.30 10.72
C ALA A 309 -12.27 -7.42 11.75
N ARG A 310 -12.96 -8.09 12.68
CA ARG A 310 -13.51 -7.51 13.89
C ARG A 310 -12.87 -8.21 15.08
N PRO A 311 -12.18 -7.48 15.99
CA PRO A 311 -11.52 -8.08 17.13
C PRO A 311 -12.52 -8.61 18.16
N VAL A 312 -12.04 -9.46 19.07
CA VAL A 312 -12.83 -9.93 20.21
C VAL A 312 -13.05 -8.79 21.19
N GLN A 313 -14.30 -8.58 21.57
CA GLN A 313 -14.70 -7.64 22.63
C GLN A 313 -15.67 -8.34 23.58
N GLU A 314 -16.84 -7.75 23.84
CA GLU A 314 -17.97 -8.43 24.49
C GLU A 314 -18.61 -9.48 23.57
N SER A 315 -18.34 -9.42 22.26
CA SER A 315 -18.79 -10.38 21.27
C SER A 315 -17.59 -11.12 20.64
N PRO A 316 -17.83 -12.34 20.08
CA PRO A 316 -16.81 -13.06 19.34
C PRO A 316 -16.22 -12.20 18.21
N GLY A 317 -14.91 -12.30 18.04
CA GLY A 317 -14.22 -11.74 16.90
C GLY A 317 -14.51 -12.56 15.65
N VAL A 318 -14.46 -11.91 14.50
CA VAL A 318 -14.68 -12.53 13.18
C VAL A 318 -13.64 -11.98 12.23
N SER A 319 -13.00 -12.85 11.46
CA SER A 319 -12.15 -12.43 10.36
C SER A 319 -12.42 -13.27 9.12
N VAL A 320 -12.52 -12.59 7.98
CA VAL A 320 -12.65 -13.17 6.65
C VAL A 320 -11.60 -12.53 5.76
N ALA A 321 -10.86 -13.32 5.01
CA ALA A 321 -9.96 -12.81 3.98
C ALA A 321 -10.10 -13.65 2.71
N MET A 322 -10.09 -12.98 1.57
CA MET A 322 -10.14 -13.57 0.25
C MET A 322 -8.97 -13.02 -0.57
N THR A 323 -8.38 -13.87 -1.40
CA THR A 323 -7.45 -13.43 -2.43
C THR A 323 -7.74 -14.17 -3.71
N TYR A 324 -7.98 -13.45 -4.80
CA TYR A 324 -8.11 -14.00 -6.14
C TYR A 324 -6.88 -13.61 -6.95
N ARG A 325 -6.34 -14.55 -7.71
CA ARG A 325 -5.22 -14.35 -8.61
C ARG A 325 -5.53 -14.94 -9.97
N HIS A 326 -5.14 -14.24 -11.03
CA HIS A 326 -5.04 -14.81 -12.37
C HIS A 326 -3.58 -14.75 -12.78
N ARG A 327 -3.03 -15.86 -13.24
CA ARG A 327 -1.62 -15.97 -13.61
C ARG A 327 -1.50 -16.38 -15.06
N GLU A 328 -0.58 -15.74 -15.75
CA GLU A 328 -0.15 -16.07 -17.10
C GLU A 328 1.37 -16.17 -17.10
N SER A 329 1.91 -17.15 -17.79
CA SER A 329 3.34 -17.32 -17.93
C SER A 329 3.65 -17.75 -19.35
N THR A 330 4.79 -17.31 -19.88
CA THR A 330 5.37 -17.84 -21.10
C THR A 330 6.59 -18.64 -20.70
N VAL A 331 6.54 -19.95 -20.90
CA VAL A 331 7.71 -20.81 -20.72
C VAL A 331 8.49 -20.81 -22.03
N GLY A 332 9.79 -20.49 -21.95
CA GLY A 332 10.68 -20.54 -23.11
C GLY A 332 10.81 -21.96 -23.63
N PRO A 333 11.43 -22.18 -24.81
CA PRO A 333 11.76 -23.52 -25.26
C PRO A 333 12.72 -24.14 -24.23
N SER A 334 12.17 -24.93 -23.31
CA SER A 334 12.96 -25.81 -22.46
C SER A 334 13.73 -26.76 -23.38
N GLY A 335 14.98 -27.09 -23.04
CA GLY A 335 15.78 -28.13 -23.72
C GLY A 335 15.16 -29.54 -23.72
N VAL A 336 13.90 -29.66 -23.31
CA VAL A 336 13.03 -30.83 -23.43
C VAL A 336 12.00 -30.55 -24.53
N GLY A 337 12.44 -30.71 -25.77
CA GLY A 337 11.68 -30.89 -27.01
C GLY A 337 10.22 -30.43 -27.11
N SER A 338 9.99 -29.13 -27.36
CA SER A 338 8.87 -28.71 -28.22
C SER A 338 9.12 -27.33 -28.82
N GLU A 339 9.12 -27.24 -30.15
CA GLU A 339 8.96 -25.98 -30.88
C GLU A 339 7.57 -25.39 -30.55
N GLY A 340 7.55 -24.28 -29.80
CA GLY A 340 6.34 -23.54 -29.49
C GLY A 340 6.36 -23.01 -28.05
N ALA A 341 6.24 -21.69 -27.90
CA ALA A 341 6.03 -21.09 -26.58
C ALA A 341 4.65 -21.52 -26.05
N PHE A 342 4.62 -22.32 -24.99
CA PHE A 342 3.39 -22.61 -24.25
C PHE A 342 3.09 -21.46 -23.30
N ILE A 343 1.85 -20.97 -23.32
CA ILE A 343 1.38 -19.94 -22.39
C ILE A 343 0.42 -20.60 -21.39
N PRO A 344 0.92 -21.22 -20.30
CA PRO A 344 0.05 -21.65 -19.22
C PRO A 344 -0.63 -20.43 -18.58
N SER A 345 -1.94 -20.53 -18.40
CA SER A 345 -2.73 -19.55 -17.68
C SER A 345 -3.74 -20.23 -16.75
N GLY A 346 -4.00 -19.62 -15.60
CA GLY A 346 -4.94 -20.20 -14.66
C GLY A 346 -5.27 -19.32 -13.46
N PRO A 347 -6.49 -19.42 -12.94
CA PRO A 347 -6.88 -18.77 -11.70
C PRO A 347 -6.33 -19.51 -10.47
N ASP A 348 -6.07 -18.74 -9.40
CA ASP A 348 -5.83 -19.18 -8.03
C ASP A 348 -6.74 -18.36 -7.11
N ALA A 349 -7.32 -18.97 -6.09
CA ALA A 349 -8.13 -18.28 -5.11
C ALA A 349 -7.92 -18.86 -3.70
N ASP A 350 -7.61 -18.00 -2.75
CA ASP A 350 -7.58 -18.31 -1.32
C ASP A 350 -8.80 -17.68 -0.63
N LEU A 351 -9.44 -18.44 0.25
CA LEU A 351 -10.49 -17.97 1.15
C LEU A 351 -10.16 -18.41 2.57
N SER A 352 -10.24 -17.51 3.53
CA SER A 352 -10.11 -17.85 4.95
C SER A 352 -11.23 -17.21 5.74
N ALA A 353 -11.74 -17.95 6.71
CA ALA A 353 -12.74 -17.49 7.65
C ALA A 353 -12.39 -18.02 9.04
N SER A 354 -12.57 -17.19 10.06
CA SER A 354 -12.26 -17.55 11.45
C SER A 354 -13.09 -16.75 12.43
N THR A 355 -13.29 -17.35 13.59
CA THR A 355 -13.86 -16.68 14.75
C THR A 355 -12.88 -16.75 15.91
N SER A 356 -12.83 -15.69 16.70
CA SER A 356 -12.02 -15.61 17.91
C SER A 356 -12.88 -15.41 19.15
N LEU A 357 -12.49 -16.06 20.23
CA LEU A 357 -13.22 -16.11 21.49
C LEU A 357 -12.24 -15.93 22.64
N ARG A 358 -12.59 -15.09 23.61
CA ARG A 358 -11.85 -14.95 24.85
C ARG A 358 -12.37 -15.99 25.86
N LEU A 359 -11.63 -17.08 26.04
CA LEU A 359 -12.00 -18.15 26.97
C LEU A 359 -11.78 -17.73 28.43
N PHE A 360 -10.69 -17.00 28.67
CA PHE A 360 -10.33 -16.43 29.96
C PHE A 360 -9.80 -15.00 29.74
N PRO A 361 -9.72 -14.13 30.77
CA PRO A 361 -9.24 -12.76 30.61
C PRO A 361 -7.90 -12.62 29.87
N ARG A 362 -7.05 -13.64 29.95
CA ARG A 362 -5.72 -13.69 29.33
C ARG A 362 -5.59 -14.69 28.17
N VAL A 363 -6.63 -15.45 27.84
CA VAL A 363 -6.56 -16.52 26.84
C VAL A 363 -7.58 -16.23 25.74
N GLU A 364 -7.09 -16.06 24.52
CA GLU A 364 -7.89 -15.94 23.31
C GLU A 364 -7.61 -17.13 22.39
N VAL A 365 -8.69 -17.73 21.90
CA VAL A 365 -8.63 -18.83 20.93
C VAL A 365 -9.31 -18.37 19.66
N GLU A 366 -8.63 -18.53 18.53
CA GLU A 366 -9.13 -18.31 17.19
C GLU A 366 -9.20 -19.65 16.47
N GLY A 367 -10.37 -19.99 15.94
CA GLY A 367 -10.60 -21.19 15.14
C GLY A 367 -11.22 -20.83 13.80
N GLY A 368 -10.78 -21.47 12.73
CA GLY A 368 -11.27 -21.18 11.40
C GLY A 368 -10.92 -22.22 10.36
N MET A 369 -11.19 -21.89 9.10
CA MET A 369 -10.87 -22.68 7.93
C MET A 369 -10.15 -21.83 6.89
N VAL A 370 -9.28 -22.47 6.13
CA VAL A 370 -8.75 -21.97 4.87
C VAL A 370 -9.24 -22.88 3.74
N GLY A 371 -9.60 -22.30 2.62
CA GLY A 371 -9.81 -22.97 1.35
C GLY A 371 -8.89 -22.34 0.31
N ARG A 372 -8.40 -23.16 -0.60
CA ARG A 372 -7.57 -22.76 -1.74
C ARG A 372 -8.07 -23.49 -2.97
N TYR A 373 -8.15 -22.78 -4.08
CA TYR A 373 -8.49 -23.30 -5.40
C TYR A 373 -7.40 -22.87 -6.36
N MET A 374 -6.85 -23.82 -7.12
CA MET A 374 -5.82 -23.57 -8.12
C MET A 374 -6.15 -24.35 -9.39
N ALA A 375 -5.60 -23.94 -10.52
CA ALA A 375 -5.86 -24.58 -11.82
C ALA A 375 -5.62 -26.10 -11.86
N GLY A 376 -4.85 -26.67 -10.91
CA GLY A 376 -4.57 -28.11 -10.78
C GLY A 376 -5.23 -28.82 -9.59
N GLY A 377 -6.06 -28.15 -8.78
CA GLY A 377 -6.68 -28.78 -7.62
C GLY A 377 -7.28 -27.80 -6.61
N TYR A 378 -7.77 -28.33 -5.51
CA TYR A 378 -8.25 -27.53 -4.40
C TYR A 378 -7.78 -28.12 -3.08
N GLY A 379 -7.74 -27.29 -2.04
CA GLY A 379 -7.42 -27.76 -0.70
C GLY A 379 -8.19 -26.99 0.35
N VAL A 380 -8.64 -27.69 1.38
CA VAL A 380 -9.33 -27.10 2.53
C VAL A 380 -8.69 -27.61 3.80
N GLY A 381 -8.58 -26.74 4.80
CA GLY A 381 -7.90 -27.07 6.04
C GLY A 381 -8.38 -26.27 7.23
N PRO A 382 -8.42 -26.85 8.44
CA PRO A 382 -8.58 -26.08 9.65
C PRO A 382 -7.37 -25.17 9.90
N ARG A 383 -7.64 -24.02 10.51
CA ARG A 383 -6.63 -23.11 11.08
C ARG A 383 -6.99 -22.80 12.53
N ALA A 384 -5.98 -22.74 13.40
CA ALA A 384 -6.18 -22.39 14.80
C ALA A 384 -5.05 -21.49 15.30
N THR A 385 -5.41 -20.49 16.10
CA THR A 385 -4.44 -19.65 16.83
C THR A 385 -4.82 -19.60 18.31
N LEU A 386 -3.86 -19.83 19.18
CA LEU A 386 -3.98 -19.62 20.63
C LEU A 386 -3.12 -18.41 20.99
N ARG A 387 -3.69 -17.43 21.69
CA ARG A 387 -2.97 -16.27 22.22
C ARG A 387 -3.10 -16.25 23.74
N TYR A 388 -1.98 -16.04 24.42
CA TYR A 388 -1.90 -15.91 25.87
C TYR A 388 -1.25 -14.58 26.24
N ASP A 389 -2.01 -13.73 26.93
CA ASP A 389 -1.53 -12.47 27.48
C ASP A 389 -0.79 -12.72 28.81
N LEU A 390 0.52 -12.48 28.79
CA LEU A 390 1.40 -12.58 29.95
C LEU A 390 1.24 -11.37 30.90
N GLY A 391 0.52 -10.33 30.47
CA GLY A 391 0.45 -9.03 31.11
C GLY A 391 1.54 -8.08 30.61
N ASN A 392 1.43 -6.79 30.97
CA ASN A 392 2.39 -5.74 30.60
C ASN A 392 2.64 -5.63 29.08
N GLY A 393 1.59 -5.90 28.29
CA GLY A 393 1.62 -5.85 26.83
C GLY A 393 2.42 -6.96 26.16
N ALA A 394 2.72 -8.05 26.87
CA ALA A 394 3.40 -9.23 26.33
C ALA A 394 2.41 -10.36 26.01
N ILE A 395 2.49 -10.92 24.80
CA ILE A 395 1.62 -11.96 24.28
C ILE A 395 2.48 -13.08 23.72
N VAL A 396 2.17 -14.32 24.08
CA VAL A 396 2.67 -15.51 23.40
C VAL A 396 1.56 -16.03 22.51
N PHE A 397 1.90 -16.44 21.29
CA PHE A 397 0.96 -17.05 20.38
C PHE A 397 1.49 -18.33 19.77
N VAL A 398 0.58 -19.25 19.49
CA VAL A 398 0.81 -20.48 18.73
C VAL A 398 -0.22 -20.51 17.62
N ARG A 399 0.20 -20.72 16.38
CA ARG A 399 -0.69 -20.90 15.23
C ARG A 399 -0.38 -22.20 14.50
N GLY A 400 -1.43 -22.85 14.02
CA GLY A 400 -1.35 -24.09 13.25
C GLY A 400 -2.33 -24.06 12.08
N LEU A 401 -1.87 -24.56 10.94
CA LEU A 401 -2.62 -24.75 9.72
C LEU A 401 -2.29 -26.12 9.15
N HIS A 402 -3.31 -26.87 8.75
CA HIS A 402 -3.13 -28.12 8.02
C HIS A 402 -4.18 -28.22 6.91
N ARG A 403 -3.73 -28.19 5.65
CA ARG A 403 -4.56 -28.26 4.46
C ARG A 403 -4.53 -29.65 3.87
N VAL A 404 -5.71 -30.22 3.67
CA VAL A 404 -5.88 -31.41 2.84
C VAL A 404 -6.03 -30.92 1.41
N VAL A 405 -5.08 -31.31 0.55
CA VAL A 405 -5.05 -30.93 -0.86
C VAL A 405 -5.49 -32.14 -1.66
N GLU A 406 -6.50 -31.94 -2.51
CA GLU A 406 -6.91 -32.90 -3.51
C GLU A 406 -6.36 -32.41 -4.86
N SER A 407 -5.38 -33.14 -5.37
CA SER A 407 -4.90 -32.94 -6.73
C SER A 407 -6.01 -33.38 -7.67
N GLY A 408 -6.52 -32.45 -8.49
CA GLY A 408 -7.34 -32.86 -9.62
C GLY A 408 -6.52 -33.79 -10.52
N ALA A 409 -7.17 -34.61 -11.34
CA ALA A 409 -6.48 -35.33 -12.41
C ALA A 409 -5.73 -34.28 -13.25
N ALA A 410 -4.43 -34.14 -13.01
CA ALA A 410 -3.60 -33.14 -13.67
C ALA A 410 -3.67 -33.44 -15.17
N SER A 411 -4.37 -32.60 -15.92
CA SER A 411 -4.05 -32.43 -17.32
C SER A 411 -2.59 -32.02 -17.35
N SER A 412 -1.73 -32.94 -17.79
CA SER A 412 -0.34 -32.77 -18.21
C SER A 412 -0.03 -31.33 -18.65
N GLY A 413 0.32 -30.46 -17.70
CA GLY A 413 0.33 -29.03 -17.91
C GLY A 413 1.17 -28.35 -16.83
N THR A 414 2.23 -27.70 -17.30
CA THR A 414 3.23 -26.93 -16.56
C THR A 414 2.72 -26.24 -15.29
N VAL A 415 3.35 -26.54 -14.15
CA VAL A 415 3.10 -25.83 -12.88
C VAL A 415 3.53 -24.36 -13.01
N LEU A 416 2.61 -23.43 -12.75
CA LEU A 416 2.88 -21.99 -12.77
C LEU A 416 3.55 -21.56 -11.45
N PRO A 417 4.81 -21.08 -11.45
CA PRO A 417 5.43 -20.60 -10.23
C PRO A 417 4.74 -19.32 -9.75
N ARG A 418 4.57 -19.18 -8.44
CA ARG A 418 4.10 -17.94 -7.82
C ARG A 418 5.28 -17.00 -7.59
N VAL A 419 5.16 -15.74 -8.03
CA VAL A 419 6.13 -14.69 -7.70
C VAL A 419 5.60 -13.89 -6.51
N ALA A 420 6.37 -13.84 -5.42
CA ALA A 420 5.98 -13.16 -4.19
C ALA A 420 7.17 -12.45 -3.54
N SER A 421 6.91 -11.48 -2.67
CA SER A 421 7.96 -10.92 -1.82
C SER A 421 8.32 -11.94 -0.74
N ILE A 422 9.60 -12.07 -0.40
CA ILE A 422 10.00 -12.89 0.75
C ILE A 422 9.45 -12.30 2.04
N GLU A 423 9.23 -10.97 2.08
CA GLU A 423 8.57 -10.25 3.17
C GLU A 423 7.09 -10.64 3.35
N ASP A 424 6.42 -11.12 2.30
CA ASP A 424 5.03 -11.57 2.37
C ASP A 424 4.90 -12.89 3.16
N ASN A 425 3.75 -13.08 3.81
CA ASN A 425 3.46 -14.36 4.48
C ASN A 425 3.32 -15.48 3.45
N ALA A 426 4.13 -16.53 3.58
CA ALA A 426 4.08 -17.71 2.74
C ALA A 426 2.93 -18.68 3.07
N ASP A 427 2.14 -18.42 4.13
CA ASP A 427 1.05 -19.29 4.58
C ASP A 427 0.07 -19.73 3.45
N PRO A 428 -0.30 -18.88 2.47
CA PRO A 428 -1.19 -19.31 1.39
C PRO A 428 -0.58 -20.41 0.51
N ALA A 429 0.75 -20.41 0.32
CA ALA A 429 1.50 -21.40 -0.48
C ALA A 429 2.02 -22.58 0.35
N SER A 430 1.48 -22.78 1.56
CA SER A 430 1.84 -23.88 2.45
C SER A 430 0.69 -24.85 2.64
N ARG A 431 0.99 -26.15 2.52
CA ARG A 431 0.12 -27.24 2.96
C ARG A 431 -0.04 -27.25 4.47
N GLU A 432 1.07 -27.05 5.16
CA GLU A 432 1.16 -27.10 6.61
C GLU A 432 1.98 -25.90 7.08
N SER A 433 1.51 -25.22 8.12
CA SER A 433 2.22 -24.10 8.73
C SER A 433 2.02 -24.15 10.23
N TYR A 434 3.11 -24.23 10.97
CA TYR A 434 3.11 -24.15 12.43
C TYR A 434 4.04 -23.03 12.84
N ALA A 435 3.57 -22.13 13.69
CA ALA A 435 4.36 -21.03 14.20
C ALA A 435 4.13 -20.82 15.69
N VAL A 436 5.21 -20.51 16.39
CA VAL A 436 5.21 -20.07 17.78
C VAL A 436 5.89 -18.72 17.82
N GLY A 437 5.28 -17.77 18.53
CA GLY A 437 5.85 -16.44 18.64
C GLY A 437 5.56 -15.75 19.94
N PHE A 438 6.29 -14.68 20.15
CA PHE A 438 6.22 -13.78 21.28
C PHE A 438 6.17 -12.37 20.74
N GLU A 439 5.26 -11.56 21.26
CA GLU A 439 5.15 -10.14 20.97
C GLU A 439 5.09 -9.38 22.29
N ARG A 440 5.82 -8.27 22.40
CA ARG A 440 5.69 -7.35 23.52
C ARG A 440 5.63 -5.92 23.01
N ARG A 441 4.64 -5.17 23.46
CA ARG A 441 4.56 -3.71 23.29
C ARG A 441 4.54 -3.05 24.66
N ALA A 442 5.53 -2.22 24.95
CA ALA A 442 5.65 -1.51 26.22
C ALA A 442 6.10 -0.06 25.97
N GLY A 443 5.15 0.87 25.96
CA GLY A 443 5.43 2.29 25.68
C GLY A 443 6.13 2.47 24.33
N ASN A 444 7.40 2.92 24.37
CA ASN A 444 8.23 3.18 23.20
C ASN A 444 9.06 1.97 22.74
N ALA A 445 8.73 0.78 23.24
CA ALA A 445 9.41 -0.47 22.93
C ALA A 445 8.44 -1.45 22.28
N SER A 446 8.85 -2.08 21.19
CA SER A 446 8.20 -3.26 20.63
C SER A 446 9.23 -4.34 20.38
N VAL A 447 8.88 -5.58 20.69
CA VAL A 447 9.68 -6.78 20.37
C VAL A 447 8.74 -7.81 19.80
N ARG A 448 9.12 -8.44 18.69
CA ARG A 448 8.44 -9.60 18.13
C ARG A 448 9.46 -10.67 17.79
N PHE A 449 9.15 -11.90 18.13
CA PHE A 449 9.92 -13.08 17.78
C PHE A 449 8.96 -14.15 17.30
N GLU A 450 9.30 -14.84 16.22
CA GLU A 450 8.48 -15.89 15.64
C GLU A 450 9.39 -16.96 15.05
N VAL A 451 9.08 -18.22 15.35
CA VAL A 451 9.69 -19.39 14.70
C VAL A 451 8.58 -20.15 14.01
N SER A 452 8.79 -20.50 12.76
CA SER A 452 7.82 -21.22 11.96
C SER A 452 8.43 -22.40 11.23
N THR A 453 7.61 -23.41 10.95
CA THR A 453 7.92 -24.47 10.00
C THR A 453 6.74 -24.59 9.05
N GLN A 454 7.03 -24.59 7.76
CA GLN A 454 6.04 -24.63 6.70
C GLN A 454 6.40 -25.73 5.71
N ARG A 455 5.41 -26.50 5.25
CA ARG A 455 5.56 -27.42 4.12
C ARG A 455 4.87 -26.80 2.91
N MET A 456 5.62 -26.55 1.85
CA MET A 456 5.13 -25.90 0.64
C MET A 456 4.21 -26.84 -0.15
N ASP A 457 3.17 -26.30 -0.77
CA ASP A 457 2.27 -27.00 -1.70
C ASP A 457 2.28 -26.44 -3.12
N GLU A 458 3.16 -25.47 -3.38
CA GLU A 458 3.31 -24.84 -4.70
C GLU A 458 4.77 -24.38 -4.89
N VAL A 459 5.17 -24.22 -6.15
CA VAL A 459 6.43 -23.59 -6.51
C VAL A 459 6.34 -22.07 -6.35
N VAL A 460 7.22 -21.49 -5.55
CA VAL A 460 7.27 -20.04 -5.27
C VAL A 460 8.68 -19.51 -5.53
N ARG A 461 8.76 -18.43 -6.31
CA ARG A 461 9.95 -17.58 -6.40
C ARG A 461 9.74 -16.36 -5.51
N ALA A 462 10.45 -16.34 -4.39
CA ALA A 462 10.37 -15.26 -3.42
C ALA A 462 11.51 -14.26 -3.62
N PHE A 463 11.20 -13.01 -3.96
CA PHE A 463 12.20 -11.95 -4.15
C PHE A 463 12.41 -11.12 -2.88
N PHE A 464 13.61 -10.57 -2.69
CA PHE A 464 13.83 -9.59 -1.63
C PHE A 464 13.38 -8.21 -2.11
N GLU A 465 12.55 -7.52 -1.33
CA GLU A 465 12.23 -6.14 -1.63
C GLU A 465 13.45 -5.22 -1.54
N GLY A 466 13.50 -4.23 -2.44
CA GLY A 466 14.33 -3.04 -2.26
C GLY A 466 15.65 -2.96 -3.04
N ASP A 467 15.95 -3.86 -3.98
CA ASP A 467 17.22 -3.78 -4.71
C ASP A 467 17.17 -4.51 -6.06
N LEU A 468 17.06 -3.74 -7.15
CA LEU A 468 16.71 -4.24 -8.48
C LEU A 468 17.52 -3.57 -9.60
N LEU A 469 18.69 -3.02 -9.27
CA LEU A 469 19.48 -2.21 -10.21
C LEU A 469 20.65 -2.96 -10.85
N THR A 470 21.16 -4.02 -10.23
CA THR A 470 22.29 -4.79 -10.76
C THR A 470 21.98 -6.27 -10.84
N ASP A 471 21.40 -6.84 -9.78
CA ASP A 471 21.14 -8.28 -9.66
C ASP A 471 19.78 -8.53 -8.99
N PHE A 472 19.12 -9.62 -9.39
CA PHE A 472 17.86 -10.05 -8.81
C PHE A 472 18.08 -11.21 -7.83
N ASP A 473 18.00 -10.91 -6.52
CA ASP A 473 18.06 -11.95 -5.49
C ASP A 473 16.68 -12.58 -5.29
N SER A 474 16.60 -13.89 -5.46
CA SER A 474 15.41 -14.66 -5.12
C SER A 474 15.75 -15.96 -4.42
N VAL A 475 14.80 -16.42 -3.60
CA VAL A 475 14.79 -17.73 -2.98
C VAL A 475 13.74 -18.57 -3.67
N TYR A 476 14.04 -19.84 -3.91
CA TYR A 476 13.15 -20.74 -4.62
C TYR A 476 12.58 -21.78 -3.67
N PHE A 477 11.25 -21.91 -3.67
CA PHE A 477 10.54 -22.93 -2.92
C PHE A 477 9.82 -23.82 -3.92
N PHE A 478 9.86 -25.13 -3.69
CA PHE A 478 9.17 -26.12 -4.52
C PHE A 478 8.13 -26.87 -3.69
N ASP A 479 7.12 -27.43 -4.35
CA ASP A 479 6.17 -28.33 -3.69
C ASP A 479 6.93 -29.50 -3.05
N GLY A 480 6.63 -29.78 -1.77
CA GLY A 480 7.32 -30.76 -0.94
C GLY A 480 8.41 -30.18 -0.04
N ASN A 481 8.94 -28.99 -0.36
CA ASN A 481 9.96 -28.35 0.48
C ASN A 481 9.40 -28.05 1.87
N THR A 482 10.23 -28.28 2.88
CA THR A 482 10.02 -27.82 4.24
C THR A 482 10.89 -26.59 4.48
N VAL A 483 10.26 -25.49 4.87
CA VAL A 483 10.90 -24.22 5.17
C VAL A 483 10.78 -23.94 6.66
N ARG A 484 11.93 -23.88 7.35
CA ARG A 484 12.00 -23.48 8.76
C ARG A 484 12.47 -22.04 8.82
N GLN A 485 11.73 -21.17 9.48
CA GLN A 485 12.07 -19.75 9.54
C GLN A 485 12.12 -19.25 10.98
N MET A 486 12.99 -18.28 11.20
CA MET A 486 13.06 -17.47 12.42
C MET A 486 12.99 -16.01 12.00
N GLN A 487 12.12 -15.26 12.67
CA GLN A 487 11.95 -13.83 12.44
C GLN A 487 11.96 -13.12 13.79
N ALA A 488 12.78 -12.10 13.92
CA ALA A 488 12.89 -11.29 15.12
C ALA A 488 12.89 -9.81 14.73
N SER A 489 12.14 -8.99 15.44
CA SER A 489 12.23 -7.54 15.32
C SER A 489 12.13 -6.88 16.68
N ALA A 490 12.86 -5.80 16.87
CA ALA A 490 12.77 -4.98 18.05
C ALA A 490 12.94 -3.51 17.67
N THR A 491 12.09 -2.65 18.22
CA THR A 491 12.22 -1.20 18.13
C THR A 491 12.21 -0.66 19.55
N HIS A 492 13.17 0.20 19.88
CA HIS A 492 13.29 0.72 21.24
C HIS A 492 13.87 2.13 21.23
N ARG A 493 13.25 3.03 22.00
CA ARG A 493 13.89 4.28 22.41
C ARG A 493 14.80 4.00 23.61
N LEU A 494 16.07 3.65 23.35
CA LEU A 494 17.06 3.24 24.37
C LEU A 494 17.24 4.30 25.47
N THR A 495 17.25 5.57 25.08
CA THR A 495 17.27 6.72 25.98
C THR A 495 16.46 7.86 25.37
N ASP A 496 16.28 8.97 26.09
CA ASP A 496 15.70 10.19 25.53
C ASP A 496 16.49 10.75 24.34
N LYS A 497 17.72 10.26 24.11
CA LYS A 497 18.66 10.72 23.09
C LYS A 497 18.93 9.70 21.99
N VAL A 498 18.50 8.45 22.14
CA VAL A 498 18.83 7.37 21.20
C VAL A 498 17.60 6.51 20.94
N SER A 499 17.24 6.38 19.66
CA SER A 499 16.26 5.40 19.18
C SER A 499 16.94 4.40 18.27
N GLY A 500 16.43 3.18 18.23
CA GLY A 500 16.94 2.17 17.32
C GLY A 500 15.92 1.09 16.99
N SER A 501 16.17 0.41 15.89
CA SER A 501 15.42 -0.75 15.44
C SER A 501 16.36 -1.82 14.90
N VAL A 502 15.96 -3.07 15.07
CA VAL A 502 16.61 -4.23 14.49
C VAL A 502 15.54 -5.18 13.98
N ALA A 503 15.77 -5.77 12.82
CA ALA A 503 14.94 -6.81 12.24
C ALA A 503 15.84 -7.87 11.62
N VAL A 504 15.62 -9.13 11.95
CA VAL A 504 16.40 -10.27 11.47
C VAL A 504 15.43 -11.34 10.99
N ARG A 505 15.77 -11.96 9.87
CA ARG A 505 15.12 -13.14 9.33
C ARG A 505 16.17 -14.14 8.92
N TYR A 506 15.93 -15.39 9.25
CA TYR A 506 16.70 -16.52 8.81
C TYR A 506 15.74 -17.62 8.38
N GLY A 507 16.04 -18.29 7.28
CA GLY A 507 15.28 -19.44 6.82
C GLY A 507 16.17 -20.54 6.29
N GLU A 508 15.74 -21.77 6.50
CA GLU A 508 16.34 -22.99 6.01
C GLU A 508 15.32 -23.75 5.15
N ILE A 509 15.79 -24.28 4.02
CA ILE A 509 14.99 -25.01 3.03
C ILE A 509 15.57 -26.41 2.98
N ARG A 510 14.70 -27.41 3.12
CA ARG A 510 15.05 -28.81 2.94
C ARG A 510 13.92 -29.61 2.33
N GLY A 511 14.25 -30.72 1.70
CA GLY A 511 13.29 -31.80 1.43
C GLY A 511 13.17 -32.15 -0.04
N THR A 512 12.62 -33.33 -0.29
CA THR A 512 12.42 -33.87 -1.63
C THR A 512 11.26 -33.18 -2.31
N ILE A 513 11.47 -32.76 -3.55
CA ILE A 513 10.47 -32.10 -4.37
C ILE A 513 9.41 -33.12 -4.84
N ALA A 514 8.15 -32.70 -4.89
CA ALA A 514 7.06 -33.52 -5.40
C ALA A 514 7.28 -33.90 -6.88
N PRO A 515 6.90 -35.12 -7.34
CA PRO A 515 7.17 -35.60 -8.69
C PRO A 515 6.71 -34.66 -9.81
N ASP A 516 5.55 -34.03 -9.67
CA ASP A 516 4.99 -33.12 -10.68
C ASP A 516 5.80 -31.83 -10.80
N SER A 517 6.30 -31.29 -9.68
CA SER A 517 7.23 -30.16 -9.67
C SER A 517 8.60 -30.58 -10.21
N ALA A 518 9.08 -31.77 -9.85
CA ALA A 518 10.37 -32.26 -10.30
C ALA A 518 10.42 -32.49 -11.81
N THR A 519 9.33 -32.99 -12.40
CA THR A 519 9.20 -33.16 -13.85
C THR A 519 9.02 -31.82 -14.57
N SER A 520 8.22 -30.90 -14.03
CA SER A 520 7.97 -29.58 -14.64
C SER A 520 9.20 -28.68 -14.66
N PHE A 521 10.04 -28.74 -13.61
CA PHE A 521 11.19 -27.86 -13.45
C PHE A 521 12.54 -28.58 -13.62
N GLY A 522 12.57 -29.91 -13.75
CA GLY A 522 13.83 -30.66 -13.85
C GLY A 522 14.68 -30.60 -12.58
N ILE A 523 14.12 -30.24 -11.43
CA ILE A 523 14.81 -30.21 -10.13
C ILE A 523 14.30 -31.37 -9.27
N SER A 524 15.22 -32.19 -8.81
CA SER A 524 14.95 -33.34 -7.92
C SER A 524 15.07 -32.98 -6.44
N ASP A 525 15.90 -31.99 -6.11
CA ASP A 525 16.22 -31.63 -4.73
C ASP A 525 16.53 -30.13 -4.61
N SER A 526 16.16 -29.55 -3.46
CA SER A 526 16.34 -28.13 -3.16
C SER A 526 16.66 -27.94 -1.68
N ASP A 527 17.93 -27.67 -1.40
CA ASP A 527 18.43 -27.42 -0.06
C ASP A 527 19.10 -26.05 0.01
N GLY A 528 18.92 -25.33 1.10
CA GLY A 528 19.56 -24.03 1.24
C GLY A 528 19.19 -23.26 2.49
N ARG A 529 19.71 -22.04 2.53
CA ARG A 529 19.44 -21.06 3.58
C ARG A 529 19.38 -19.67 2.99
N PHE A 530 18.61 -18.81 3.64
CA PHE A 530 18.53 -17.39 3.31
C PHE A 530 18.44 -16.57 4.58
N TRP A 531 18.90 -15.33 4.51
CA TRP A 531 18.86 -14.43 5.65
C TRP A 531 18.72 -12.98 5.21
N SER A 532 18.12 -12.17 6.08
CA SER A 532 18.15 -10.72 5.98
C SER A 532 18.22 -10.11 7.38
N ALA A 533 19.00 -9.06 7.54
CA ALA A 533 19.15 -8.31 8.78
C ALA A 533 19.16 -6.82 8.46
N ARG A 534 18.41 -6.05 9.23
CA ARG A 534 18.35 -4.58 9.18
C ARG A 534 18.56 -4.08 10.59
N ALA A 535 19.45 -3.12 10.77
CA ALA A 535 19.62 -2.40 12.02
C ALA A 535 19.71 -0.91 11.73
N ALA A 536 19.03 -0.08 12.50
CA ALA A 536 19.09 1.36 12.39
C ALA A 536 19.15 2.00 13.78
N VAL A 537 19.94 3.06 13.92
CA VAL A 537 20.06 3.84 15.15
C VAL A 537 20.04 5.32 14.77
N GLU A 538 19.31 6.10 15.55
CA GLU A 538 19.29 7.56 15.45
C GLU A 538 19.74 8.18 16.78
N ILE A 539 20.77 9.03 16.69
CA ILE A 539 21.29 9.82 17.79
C ILE A 539 20.63 11.19 17.72
N LEU A 540 19.59 11.41 18.54
CA LEU A 540 18.72 12.58 18.48
C LEU A 540 19.45 13.92 18.70
N PRO A 541 20.43 14.06 19.63
CA PRO A 541 21.12 15.33 19.83
C PRO A 541 21.91 15.81 18.61
N THR A 542 22.49 14.88 17.86
CA THR A 542 23.28 15.17 16.65
C THR A 542 22.49 14.92 15.37
N LYS A 543 21.23 14.46 15.50
CA LYS A 543 20.36 13.97 14.43
C LYS A 543 21.11 13.06 13.43
N THR A 544 22.01 12.23 13.95
CA THR A 544 22.82 11.30 13.16
C THR A 544 22.10 9.97 13.06
N GLY A 545 21.79 9.54 11.84
CA GLY A 545 21.25 8.22 11.55
C GLY A 545 22.35 7.29 11.04
N VAL A 546 22.40 6.07 11.55
CA VAL A 546 23.23 4.98 11.00
C VAL A 546 22.33 3.79 10.74
N ALA A 547 22.42 3.21 9.54
CA ALA A 547 21.70 1.99 9.20
C ALA A 547 22.63 0.97 8.55
N ILE A 548 22.38 -0.30 8.85
CA ILE A 548 23.08 -1.45 8.29
C ILE A 548 22.03 -2.41 7.75
N PHE A 549 22.26 -2.89 6.53
CA PHE A 549 21.47 -3.91 5.88
C PHE A 549 22.40 -5.02 5.43
N VAL A 550 22.04 -6.27 5.75
CA VAL A 550 22.71 -7.46 5.25
C VAL A 550 21.65 -8.39 4.71
N ARG A 551 21.94 -9.04 3.59
CA ARG A 551 21.14 -10.16 3.10
C ARG A 551 22.02 -11.19 2.43
N GLY A 552 21.52 -12.42 2.35
CA GLY A 552 22.15 -13.42 1.52
C GLY A 552 21.29 -14.65 1.30
N VAL A 553 21.65 -15.39 0.26
CA VAL A 553 21.04 -16.64 -0.16
C VAL A 553 22.17 -17.62 -0.44
N ARG A 554 22.01 -18.85 0.02
CA ARG A 554 22.86 -19.99 -0.34
C ARG A 554 21.96 -21.18 -0.58
N GLN A 555 21.71 -21.49 -1.85
CA GLN A 555 20.76 -22.54 -2.22
C GLN A 555 21.33 -23.40 -3.34
N ALA A 556 21.29 -24.72 -3.16
CA ALA A 556 21.65 -25.69 -4.17
C ALA A 556 20.38 -26.34 -4.74
N LEU A 557 20.26 -26.34 -6.06
CA LEU A 557 19.18 -27.00 -6.80
C LEU A 557 19.79 -28.12 -7.63
N ARG A 558 19.36 -29.36 -7.38
CA ARG A 558 19.91 -30.53 -8.07
C ARG A 558 19.00 -30.97 -9.20
N SER A 559 19.50 -30.93 -10.42
CA SER A 559 18.90 -31.61 -11.57
C SER A 559 19.58 -32.96 -11.81
N PRO A 560 18.99 -33.87 -12.62
CA PRO A 560 19.64 -35.11 -13.02
C PRO A 560 20.99 -34.90 -13.75
N ALA A 561 21.16 -33.76 -14.42
CA ALA A 561 22.33 -33.47 -15.25
C ALA A 561 23.40 -32.61 -14.54
N ALA A 562 23.00 -31.74 -13.61
CA ALA A 562 23.88 -30.78 -12.96
C ALA A 562 23.32 -30.27 -11.62
N SER A 563 24.22 -29.75 -10.77
CA SER A 563 23.85 -28.97 -9.59
C SER A 563 23.97 -27.48 -9.91
N HIS A 564 22.92 -26.71 -9.64
CA HIS A 564 22.90 -25.26 -9.80
C HIS A 564 22.97 -24.59 -8.42
N THR A 565 23.80 -23.56 -8.29
CA THR A 565 23.96 -22.79 -7.05
C THR A 565 23.41 -21.39 -7.20
N ASN A 566 22.51 -21.02 -6.30
CA ASN A 566 21.99 -19.67 -6.15
C ASN A 566 22.61 -19.06 -4.89
N ASP A 567 23.70 -18.34 -5.10
CA ASP A 567 24.51 -17.77 -4.04
C ASP A 567 24.58 -16.26 -4.23
N SER A 568 24.13 -15.52 -3.21
CA SER A 568 24.28 -14.07 -3.18
C SER A 568 24.48 -13.55 -1.77
N ASP A 569 25.27 -12.49 -1.66
CA ASP A 569 25.50 -11.74 -0.43
C ASP A 569 25.44 -10.25 -0.74
N LYS A 570 24.69 -9.48 0.05
CA LYS A 570 24.69 -8.03 -0.03
C LYS A 570 24.81 -7.39 1.34
N LEU A 571 25.59 -6.32 1.40
CA LEU A 571 25.83 -5.47 2.55
C LEU A 571 25.65 -4.02 2.13
N ALA A 572 24.86 -3.27 2.89
CA ALA A 572 24.78 -1.83 2.75
C ALA A 572 24.90 -1.17 4.13
N ILE A 573 25.77 -0.18 4.26
CA ILE A 573 25.93 0.64 5.45
C ILE A 573 25.64 2.07 5.03
N SER A 574 24.75 2.77 5.72
CA SER A 574 24.42 4.16 5.42
C SER A 574 24.49 5.03 6.66
N ILE A 575 24.94 6.27 6.45
CA ILE A 575 25.07 7.31 7.47
C ILE A 575 24.37 8.55 6.93
N ALA A 576 23.52 9.14 7.76
CA ALA A 576 22.87 10.41 7.52
C ALA A 576 23.24 11.38 8.64
N GLN A 577 23.93 12.47 8.33
CA GLN A 577 24.35 13.48 9.30
C GLN A 577 23.65 14.80 9.02
N ASP A 578 22.88 15.30 9.98
CA ASP A 578 22.30 16.64 9.90
C ASP A 578 23.39 17.72 9.98
N LEU A 579 23.37 18.65 9.03
CA LEU A 579 24.34 19.73 8.88
C LEU A 579 23.98 20.98 9.72
N SER A 580 22.75 21.05 10.26
CA SER A 580 22.36 22.10 11.22
C SER A 580 23.23 22.09 12.48
N VAL A 581 23.80 20.94 12.85
CA VAL A 581 24.75 20.79 13.97
C VAL A 581 26.00 21.67 13.79
N VAL A 582 26.37 21.97 12.53
CA VAL A 582 27.52 22.81 12.18
C VAL A 582 27.10 24.22 11.74
N GLY A 583 25.84 24.60 11.98
CA GLY A 583 25.27 25.90 11.62
C GLY A 583 24.87 26.03 10.14
N LEU A 584 24.84 24.94 9.37
CA LEU A 584 24.46 24.95 7.96
C LEU A 584 22.95 24.66 7.81
N THR A 585 22.15 25.72 7.80
CA THR A 585 20.71 25.68 7.48
C THR A 585 20.38 26.70 6.38
N PRO A 586 20.93 26.54 5.16
CA PRO A 586 20.68 27.50 4.11
C PRO A 586 19.18 27.53 3.77
N PHE A 587 18.65 28.73 3.57
CA PHE A 587 17.24 28.97 3.25
C PHE A 587 16.22 28.48 4.29
N GLY A 588 16.64 28.22 5.54
CA GLY A 588 15.75 27.72 6.59
C GLY A 588 15.30 26.26 6.40
N SER A 589 16.04 25.51 5.58
CA SER A 589 15.82 24.09 5.30
C SER A 589 16.81 23.21 6.07
N ASP A 590 16.41 21.99 6.40
CA ASP A 590 17.23 21.00 7.08
C ASP A 590 18.03 20.20 6.05
N TRP A 591 19.36 20.34 6.08
CA TRP A 591 20.26 19.62 5.17
C TRP A 591 20.90 18.44 5.88
N LYS A 592 20.99 17.29 5.22
CA LYS A 592 21.75 16.14 5.71
C LYS A 592 22.78 15.69 4.68
N LEU A 593 23.98 15.40 5.15
CA LEU A 593 24.98 14.67 4.39
C LEU A 593 24.63 13.18 4.41
N LEU A 594 24.58 12.56 3.24
CA LEU A 594 24.34 11.14 3.07
C LEU A 594 25.62 10.46 2.60
N LEU A 595 26.01 9.39 3.28
CA LEU A 595 27.11 8.51 2.90
C LEU A 595 26.62 7.07 2.95
N ALA A 596 26.95 6.27 1.94
CA ALA A 596 26.68 4.83 2.00
C ALA A 596 27.83 4.02 1.39
N LEU A 597 28.03 2.83 1.94
CA LEU A 597 28.92 1.80 1.41
C LEU A 597 28.04 0.61 1.03
N GLU A 598 28.08 0.19 -0.23
CA GLU A 598 27.36 -0.98 -0.72
C GLU A 598 28.34 -2.02 -1.27
N SER A 599 28.14 -3.28 -0.89
CA SER A 599 28.88 -4.42 -1.42
C SER A 599 27.87 -5.50 -1.79
N ALA A 600 27.98 -6.02 -3.01
CA ALA A 600 27.14 -7.11 -3.50
C ALA A 600 28.01 -8.15 -4.19
N ARG A 601 27.73 -9.42 -3.94
CA ARG A 601 28.32 -10.56 -4.64
C ARG A 601 27.21 -11.50 -5.05
N SER A 602 27.20 -11.94 -6.30
CA SER A 602 26.19 -12.87 -6.81
C SER A 602 26.80 -13.86 -7.78
N THR A 603 26.26 -15.07 -7.84
CA THR A 603 26.53 -16.05 -8.90
C THR A 603 25.63 -15.86 -10.12
N ALA A 604 25.03 -14.67 -10.29
CA ALA A 604 24.25 -14.33 -11.47
C ALA A 604 25.09 -14.43 -12.75
N SER A 605 24.56 -15.23 -13.71
CA SER A 605 25.09 -15.68 -15.01
C SER A 605 26.05 -16.89 -14.97
N SER A 606 25.60 -17.99 -15.61
CA SER A 606 26.39 -19.19 -15.92
C SER A 606 27.49 -18.96 -16.97
N GLU A 607 27.63 -17.73 -17.47
CA GLU A 607 28.64 -17.31 -18.44
C GLU A 607 29.80 -16.53 -17.79
N ARG A 608 29.72 -16.22 -16.49
CA ARG A 608 30.84 -15.65 -15.73
C ARG A 608 31.55 -16.75 -14.95
N GLU A 609 32.80 -17.03 -15.32
CA GLU A 609 33.67 -17.96 -14.57
C GLU A 609 33.96 -17.48 -13.13
N ASP A 610 33.76 -16.19 -12.84
CA ASP A 610 33.92 -15.60 -11.50
C ASP A 610 32.64 -14.88 -11.02
N PRO A 611 32.25 -15.03 -9.74
CA PRO A 611 31.10 -14.32 -9.17
C PRO A 611 31.35 -12.82 -9.21
N ALA A 612 30.48 -12.07 -9.91
CA ALA A 612 30.58 -10.63 -9.99
C ALA A 612 30.47 -10.03 -8.57
N SER A 613 31.49 -9.28 -8.17
CA SER A 613 31.49 -8.48 -6.94
C SER A 613 31.43 -7.01 -7.30
N THR A 614 30.45 -6.29 -6.76
CA THR A 614 30.29 -4.84 -6.93
C THR A 614 30.48 -4.17 -5.57
N ASN A 615 31.42 -3.24 -5.48
CA ASN A 615 31.63 -2.41 -4.30
C ASN A 615 31.44 -0.94 -4.71
N ARG A 616 30.66 -0.18 -3.94
CA ARG A 616 30.32 1.22 -4.24
C ARG A 616 30.38 2.08 -3.00
N ILE A 617 30.81 3.32 -3.18
CA ILE A 617 30.79 4.35 -2.14
C ILE A 617 29.88 5.46 -2.65
N LEU A 618 28.73 5.64 -2.01
CA LEU A 618 27.76 6.66 -2.39
C LEU A 618 27.90 7.89 -1.50
N GLY A 619 27.91 9.05 -2.12
CA GLY A 619 27.90 10.34 -1.45
C GLY A 619 26.72 11.20 -1.95
N GLY A 620 26.10 11.96 -1.07
CA GLY A 620 24.91 12.71 -1.43
C GLY A 620 24.39 13.66 -0.37
N LEU A 621 23.25 14.28 -0.67
CA LEU A 621 22.59 15.25 0.19
C LEU A 621 21.09 14.94 0.29
N ALA A 622 20.53 15.17 1.48
CA ALA A 622 19.11 15.30 1.69
C ALA A 622 18.76 16.72 2.07
N LEU A 623 17.61 17.19 1.60
CA LEU A 623 17.01 18.48 1.88
C LEU A 623 15.60 18.25 2.39
N ALA A 624 15.25 18.79 3.55
CA ALA A 624 13.89 18.86 4.04
C ALA A 624 13.44 20.32 4.21
N PHE A 625 12.21 20.64 3.81
CA PHE A 625 11.64 21.99 3.82
C PHE A 625 10.17 22.03 4.21
#